data_AF-A0A929X7C6-F1
#
_entry.id   AF-A0A929X7C6-F1
#
_cell.length_a   1.000
_cell.length_b   1.000
_cell.length_c   1.000
_cell.angle_alpha   90.00
_cell.angle_beta   90.00
_cell.angle_gamma   90.00
#
_symmetry.space_group_name_H-M   'P 1'
#
loop_
_entity.id
_entity.type
_entity.pdbx_description
1 polymer ?
#
loop_
_entity_poly.entity_id
_entity_poly.type
_entity_poly.pdbx_seq_one_letter_code
_entity_poly.pdbx_strand_id
1 'polypeptide(L)'
;MRYDKRTGFIAGLLVFFVMTFLLPAPADAATKVLTPVASGTVISQGGGVTLDASNAAQGYVMLKRDSAGKRIKVQIIKGTTYTYDINSTGYYEVFPLTEGNGNYTIKVFENISGTKYSQLFTKTISVNLASPALPFLYPNQYVNFNANTSSVKIADSLTKNEPDDIKKVEIVYNYTISALAYDVQKAQTVQSGYLPNIDAVLASKRGICFDYASVMTSMLRSQGIACKLIVGYTGKVYHAWINVYTPKTGWVDGMIYFDGKQWQLMDPTFASSGNKNKEILKYIGNAANYQAKYAY
;
A
#
# COMPACT_ATOMS: atom_id res chain seq x y z
N MET A 1 11.84 86.39 -26.22
CA MET A 1 10.62 85.87 -25.54
C MET A 1 9.68 85.29 -26.58
N ARG A 2 9.58 83.96 -26.68
CA ARG A 2 8.35 83.21 -27.03
C ARG A 2 8.59 81.72 -26.86
N TYR A 3 7.49 80.99 -26.73
CA TYR A 3 7.41 79.58 -26.35
C TYR A 3 6.79 78.85 -27.55
N ASP A 4 7.24 77.65 -27.90
CA ASP A 4 6.41 76.69 -28.65
C ASP A 4 6.61 75.28 -28.07
N LYS A 5 5.53 74.51 -28.05
CA LYS A 5 5.43 73.14 -27.54
C LYS A 5 4.83 72.28 -28.64
N ARG A 6 5.62 71.37 -29.22
CA ARG A 6 5.08 70.26 -30.03
C ARG A 6 5.58 68.93 -29.52
N THR A 7 4.71 68.26 -28.77
CA THR A 7 4.88 66.90 -28.25
C THR A 7 4.74 65.88 -29.38
N GLY A 8 5.72 64.98 -29.52
CA GLY A 8 5.64 63.79 -30.37
C GLY A 8 5.84 62.53 -29.53
N PHE A 9 4.74 61.88 -29.13
CA PHE A 9 4.78 60.62 -28.37
C PHE A 9 4.76 59.45 -29.37
N ILE A 10 5.84 58.67 -29.45
CA ILE A 10 5.89 57.44 -30.27
C ILE A 10 5.88 56.24 -29.32
N ALA A 11 4.72 55.58 -29.21
CA ALA A 11 4.57 54.36 -28.43
C ALA A 11 5.00 53.15 -29.28
N GLY A 12 6.17 52.58 -28.98
CA GLY A 12 6.64 51.34 -29.61
C GLY A 12 5.86 50.13 -29.08
N LEU A 13 4.93 49.59 -29.86
CA LEU A 13 4.15 48.40 -29.49
C LEU A 13 5.02 47.13 -29.64
N LEU A 14 5.53 46.61 -28.52
CA LEU A 14 6.45 45.47 -28.50
C LEU A 14 5.67 44.15 -28.45
N VAL A 15 5.37 43.60 -29.63
CA VAL A 15 4.59 42.36 -29.79
C VAL A 15 5.44 41.13 -29.45
N PHE A 16 5.27 40.57 -28.25
CA PHE A 16 5.86 39.30 -27.87
C PHE A 16 5.15 38.13 -28.55
N PHE A 17 5.80 37.52 -29.54
CA PHE A 17 5.32 36.31 -30.20
C PHE A 17 5.61 35.08 -29.33
N VAL A 18 4.70 34.74 -28.41
CA VAL A 18 4.84 33.58 -27.53
C VAL A 18 4.65 32.29 -28.34
N MET A 19 5.74 31.78 -28.89
CA MET A 19 5.77 30.54 -29.65
C MET A 19 5.62 29.34 -28.70
N THR A 20 4.38 28.89 -28.51
CA THR A 20 4.05 27.74 -27.66
C THR A 20 4.55 26.44 -28.30
N PHE A 21 5.77 26.04 -27.92
CA PHE A 21 6.25 24.69 -28.14
C PHE A 21 5.35 23.69 -27.40
N LEU A 22 4.43 23.07 -28.17
CA LEU A 22 3.78 21.83 -27.78
C LEU A 22 4.86 20.76 -27.63
N LEU A 23 5.33 20.58 -26.40
CA LEU A 23 6.09 19.39 -26.03
C LEU A 23 5.23 18.16 -26.38
N PRO A 24 5.78 17.14 -27.06
CA PRO A 24 5.04 15.91 -27.28
C PRO A 24 4.62 15.34 -25.93
N ALA A 25 3.37 14.89 -25.82
CA ALA A 25 2.88 14.22 -24.63
C ALA A 25 3.84 13.05 -24.29
N PRO A 26 4.19 12.84 -23.00
CA PRO A 26 5.08 11.75 -22.62
C PRO A 26 4.47 10.42 -23.09
N ALA A 27 5.30 9.60 -23.75
CA ALA A 27 4.92 8.27 -24.20
C ALA A 27 4.43 7.42 -23.02
N ASP A 28 3.61 6.41 -23.32
CA ASP A 28 2.86 5.57 -22.36
C ASP A 28 3.59 5.38 -21.02
N ALA A 29 2.94 5.85 -19.94
CA ALA A 29 3.51 5.86 -18.59
C ALA A 29 3.60 4.43 -18.01
N ALA A 30 4.64 3.70 -18.43
CA ALA A 30 4.86 2.29 -18.15
C ALA A 30 4.63 1.94 -16.67
N THR A 31 3.82 0.91 -16.44
CA THR A 31 3.22 0.58 -15.14
C THR A 31 4.29 0.38 -14.06
N LYS A 32 4.26 1.23 -13.02
CA LYS A 32 5.35 1.39 -12.02
C LYS A 32 5.39 0.28 -10.95
N VAL A 33 5.20 -0.99 -11.34
CA VAL A 33 5.18 -2.12 -10.41
C VAL A 33 6.59 -2.43 -9.90
N LEU A 34 6.91 -1.95 -8.71
CA LEU A 34 8.16 -2.25 -8.03
C LEU A 34 8.21 -3.73 -7.66
N THR A 35 9.15 -4.48 -8.24
CA THR A 35 9.34 -5.92 -7.99
C THR A 35 10.42 -6.14 -6.93
N PRO A 36 10.12 -6.81 -5.80
CA PRO A 36 11.14 -7.16 -4.79
C PRO A 36 12.15 -8.18 -5.32
N VAL A 37 13.41 -8.00 -4.95
CA VAL A 37 14.53 -8.89 -5.30
C VAL A 37 15.28 -9.31 -4.04
N ALA A 38 15.61 -10.59 -3.94
CA ALA A 38 16.56 -11.14 -2.97
C ALA A 38 17.97 -11.10 -3.59
N SER A 39 18.70 -10.01 -3.35
CA SER A 39 19.96 -9.71 -4.04
C SER A 39 21.18 -10.45 -3.48
N GLY A 40 21.07 -11.17 -2.37
CA GLY A 40 22.12 -12.04 -1.85
C GLY A 40 23.34 -11.35 -1.22
N THR A 41 23.36 -10.02 -1.10
CA THR A 41 24.53 -9.27 -0.57
C THR A 41 24.55 -9.17 0.94
N VAL A 42 23.39 -9.21 1.61
CA VAL A 42 23.26 -9.21 3.08
C VAL A 42 22.38 -10.38 3.53
N ILE A 43 22.98 -11.57 3.57
CA ILE A 43 22.30 -12.81 4.01
C ILE A 43 22.53 -13.08 5.51
N SER A 44 21.58 -13.76 6.15
CA SER A 44 21.77 -14.47 7.42
C SER A 44 20.89 -15.73 7.44
N GLN A 45 21.38 -16.83 8.01
CA GLN A 45 20.71 -18.13 7.96
C GLN A 45 20.65 -18.77 9.36
N GLY A 46 19.63 -19.60 9.59
CA GLY A 46 19.52 -20.43 10.79
C GLY A 46 18.27 -21.30 10.77
N GLY A 47 18.41 -22.58 11.17
CA GLY A 47 17.27 -23.49 11.31
C GLY A 47 16.47 -23.77 10.03
N GLY A 48 17.13 -23.86 8.88
CA GLY A 48 16.45 -24.07 7.59
C GLY A 48 15.67 -22.86 7.08
N VAL A 49 16.03 -21.65 7.53
CA VAL A 49 15.46 -20.38 7.08
C VAL A 49 16.59 -19.45 6.66
N THR A 50 16.41 -18.83 5.49
CA THR A 50 17.32 -17.83 4.93
C THR A 50 16.65 -16.46 4.94
N LEU A 51 17.28 -15.48 5.59
CA LEU A 51 16.94 -14.07 5.59
C LEU A 51 17.86 -13.32 4.61
N ASP A 52 17.26 -12.58 3.69
CA ASP A 52 17.91 -11.59 2.83
C ASP A 52 17.48 -10.17 3.27
N ALA A 53 18.46 -9.38 3.70
CA ALA A 53 18.29 -7.97 4.09
C ALA A 53 19.01 -7.00 3.14
N SER A 54 19.41 -7.46 1.95
CA SER A 54 20.16 -6.67 0.95
C SER A 54 19.43 -5.39 0.54
N ASN A 55 18.10 -5.44 0.55
CA ASN A 55 17.22 -4.35 0.13
C ASN A 55 16.53 -3.65 1.32
N ALA A 56 17.13 -3.69 2.52
CA ALA A 56 16.62 -2.97 3.69
C ALA A 56 16.41 -1.46 3.43
N ALA A 57 17.27 -0.83 2.61
CA ALA A 57 17.11 0.57 2.21
C ALA A 57 15.91 0.83 1.26
N GLN A 58 15.41 -0.22 0.59
CA GLN A 58 14.15 -0.21 -0.18
C GLN A 58 12.92 -0.53 0.69
N GLY A 59 13.08 -0.65 2.01
CA GLY A 59 11.96 -0.79 2.94
C GLY A 59 11.38 -2.18 3.08
N TYR A 60 12.12 -3.23 2.70
CA TYR A 60 11.72 -4.62 2.92
C TYR A 60 12.90 -5.54 3.26
N VAL A 61 12.57 -6.69 3.82
CA VAL A 61 13.43 -7.88 3.89
C VAL A 61 12.72 -9.04 3.22
N MET A 62 13.45 -10.07 2.79
CA MET A 62 12.89 -11.28 2.21
C MET A 62 13.31 -12.49 3.03
N LEU A 63 12.39 -13.42 3.30
CA LEU A 63 12.71 -14.68 3.97
C LEU A 63 12.13 -15.86 3.21
N LYS A 64 12.89 -16.95 3.14
CA LYS A 64 12.43 -18.27 2.68
C LYS A 64 12.73 -19.33 3.72
N ARG A 65 11.96 -20.41 3.75
CA ARG A 65 12.38 -21.68 4.38
C ARG A 65 12.87 -22.65 3.31
N ASP A 66 13.91 -23.41 3.62
CA ASP A 66 14.62 -24.25 2.65
C ASP A 66 13.88 -25.58 2.39
N SER A 67 13.08 -26.07 3.35
CA SER A 67 12.24 -27.26 3.19
C SER A 67 10.82 -27.07 3.71
N ALA A 68 9.92 -27.99 3.34
CA ALA A 68 8.69 -28.21 4.10
C ALA A 68 9.03 -28.80 5.48
N GLY A 69 8.10 -28.67 6.42
CA GLY A 69 8.31 -29.05 7.82
C GLY A 69 7.34 -28.32 8.74
N LYS A 70 7.72 -28.19 10.02
CA LYS A 70 6.94 -27.48 11.03
C LYS A 70 6.70 -26.02 10.65
N ARG A 71 5.71 -25.39 11.29
CA ARG A 71 5.41 -23.96 11.08
C ARG A 71 6.59 -23.10 11.51
N ILE A 72 7.04 -22.23 10.62
CA ILE A 72 8.02 -21.18 10.93
C ILE A 72 7.28 -19.88 11.18
N LYS A 73 7.63 -19.17 12.25
CA LYS A 73 7.22 -17.79 12.50
C LYS A 73 8.37 -16.82 12.43
N VAL A 74 8.11 -15.63 11.91
CA VAL A 74 9.05 -14.50 11.89
C VAL A 74 8.46 -13.39 12.73
N GLN A 75 9.26 -12.78 13.59
CA GLN A 75 8.95 -11.52 14.23
C GLN A 75 9.88 -10.43 13.70
N ILE A 76 9.31 -9.31 13.26
CA ILE A 76 10.03 -8.09 12.88
C ILE A 76 9.68 -7.04 13.94
N ILE A 77 10.70 -6.55 14.65
CA ILE A 77 10.54 -5.77 15.87
C ILE A 77 11.38 -4.50 15.78
N LYS A 78 10.76 -3.33 15.97
CA LYS A 78 11.46 -2.08 16.28
C LYS A 78 10.77 -1.34 17.42
N GLY A 79 9.54 -0.86 17.21
CA GLY A 79 8.62 -0.45 18.28
C GLY A 79 7.51 -1.48 18.44
N THR A 80 6.83 -1.77 17.34
CA THR A 80 5.79 -2.81 17.25
C THR A 80 6.42 -4.18 16.94
N THR A 81 5.83 -5.25 17.48
CA THR A 81 6.19 -6.63 17.12
C THR A 81 5.24 -7.15 16.05
N TYR A 82 5.64 -7.04 14.78
CA TYR A 82 4.95 -7.67 13.66
C TYR A 82 5.27 -9.17 13.66
N THR A 83 4.27 -10.05 13.59
CA THR A 83 4.46 -11.52 13.62
C THR A 83 3.80 -12.19 12.40
N TYR A 84 4.59 -12.90 11.62
CA TYR A 84 4.19 -13.60 10.40
C TYR A 84 4.41 -15.11 10.53
N ASP A 85 3.75 -15.91 9.68
CA ASP A 85 4.17 -17.29 9.36
C ASP A 85 4.94 -17.27 8.02
N ILE A 86 5.94 -18.14 7.82
CA ILE A 86 6.49 -18.42 6.48
C ILE A 86 5.70 -19.59 5.88
N ASN A 87 5.09 -19.36 4.73
CA ASN A 87 4.16 -20.27 4.06
C ASN A 87 4.81 -20.93 2.83
N SER A 88 5.66 -20.18 2.11
CA SER A 88 6.35 -20.63 0.92
C SER A 88 7.57 -21.50 1.26
N THR A 89 7.69 -22.65 0.60
CA THR A 89 8.88 -23.51 0.64
C THR A 89 9.77 -23.19 -0.56
N GLY A 90 11.08 -22.99 -0.35
CA GLY A 90 12.07 -22.71 -1.39
C GLY A 90 12.05 -21.28 -1.95
N TYR A 91 10.86 -20.68 -2.06
CA TYR A 91 10.66 -19.31 -2.55
C TYR A 91 10.70 -18.27 -1.41
N TYR A 92 11.14 -17.06 -1.74
CA TYR A 92 11.17 -15.92 -0.83
C TYR A 92 9.81 -15.23 -0.71
N GLU A 93 9.37 -14.99 0.52
CA GLU A 93 8.28 -14.08 0.87
C GLU A 93 8.85 -12.71 1.30
N VAL A 94 8.09 -11.64 1.09
CA VAL A 94 8.52 -10.25 1.26
C VAL A 94 7.81 -9.62 2.47
N PHE A 95 8.59 -9.00 3.36
CA PHE A 95 8.11 -8.44 4.62
C PHE A 95 8.57 -6.97 4.76
N PRO A 96 7.64 -6.00 4.96
CA PRO A 96 7.96 -4.58 4.90
C PRO A 96 8.52 -4.04 6.22
N LEU A 97 9.38 -3.03 6.13
CA LEU A 97 10.02 -2.34 7.25
C LEU A 97 9.28 -1.02 7.54
N THR A 98 8.03 -1.14 8.00
CA THR A 98 7.04 -0.04 7.97
C THR A 98 7.27 1.08 9.00
N GLU A 99 7.95 0.78 10.12
CA GLU A 99 8.25 1.77 11.18
C GLU A 99 9.41 2.76 10.88
N GLY A 100 9.96 2.80 9.65
CA GLY A 100 10.98 3.77 9.22
C GLY A 100 12.40 3.56 9.78
N ASN A 101 13.30 4.52 9.52
CA ASN A 101 14.74 4.44 9.86
C ASN A 101 15.04 4.04 11.32
N GLY A 102 16.01 3.16 11.52
CA GLY A 102 16.45 2.69 12.84
C GLY A 102 16.86 1.22 12.86
N ASN A 103 17.08 0.66 14.05
CA ASN A 103 17.44 -0.75 14.20
C ASN A 103 16.18 -1.62 14.31
N TYR A 104 16.14 -2.69 13.52
CA TYR A 104 15.12 -3.73 13.57
C TYR A 104 15.74 -5.04 14.06
N THR A 105 15.06 -5.73 14.98
CA THR A 105 15.41 -7.08 15.40
C THR A 105 14.46 -8.07 14.74
N ILE A 106 15.00 -8.95 13.92
CA ILE A 106 14.30 -10.03 13.24
C ILE A 106 14.57 -11.32 13.99
N LYS A 107 13.52 -11.98 14.47
CA LYS A 107 13.59 -13.28 15.15
C LYS A 107 12.84 -14.33 14.35
N VAL A 108 13.42 -15.52 14.23
CA VAL A 108 12.81 -16.65 13.53
C VAL A 108 12.61 -17.79 14.50
N PHE A 109 11.46 -18.45 14.42
CA PHE A 109 11.02 -19.47 15.36
C PHE A 109 10.43 -20.70 14.66
N GLU A 110 10.71 -21.90 15.16
CA GLU A 110 10.05 -23.14 14.76
C GLU A 110 8.97 -23.54 15.77
N ASN A 111 7.81 -23.98 15.32
CA ASN A 111 6.78 -24.55 16.19
C ASN A 111 7.24 -25.88 16.81
N ILE A 112 7.13 -26.00 18.13
CA ILE A 112 7.40 -27.26 18.85
C ILE A 112 6.11 -28.08 18.91
N SER A 113 5.05 -27.49 19.45
CA SER A 113 3.71 -28.08 19.53
C SER A 113 2.67 -27.01 19.89
N GLY A 114 1.51 -27.02 19.23
CA GLY A 114 0.43 -26.06 19.50
C GLY A 114 0.89 -24.61 19.36
N THR A 115 0.84 -23.86 20.46
CA THR A 115 1.32 -22.46 20.56
C THR A 115 2.76 -22.31 21.05
N LYS A 116 3.49 -23.40 21.34
CA LYS A 116 4.89 -23.36 21.79
C LYS A 116 5.84 -23.31 20.59
N TYR A 117 6.85 -22.45 20.69
CA TYR A 117 7.85 -22.23 19.63
C TYR A 117 9.27 -22.17 20.23
N SER A 118 10.26 -22.64 19.49
CA SER A 118 11.70 -22.48 19.78
C SER A 118 12.27 -21.39 18.88
N GLN A 119 13.18 -20.54 19.38
CA GLN A 119 13.85 -19.54 18.55
C GLN A 119 15.00 -20.21 17.77
N LEU A 120 14.93 -20.16 16.44
CA LEU A 120 15.96 -20.70 15.53
C LEU A 120 17.16 -19.74 15.41
N PHE A 121 16.89 -18.45 15.18
CA PHE A 121 17.90 -17.41 15.21
C PHE A 121 17.31 -16.02 15.50
N THR A 122 18.19 -15.06 15.76
CA THR A 122 17.87 -13.64 15.88
C THR A 122 18.94 -12.83 15.12
N LYS A 123 18.52 -11.77 14.42
CA LYS A 123 19.39 -10.87 13.67
C LYS A 123 18.90 -9.44 13.83
N THR A 124 19.76 -8.56 14.31
CA THR A 124 19.51 -7.11 14.24
C THR A 124 20.08 -6.57 12.93
N ILE A 125 19.32 -5.69 12.27
CA ILE A 125 19.73 -4.92 11.09
C ILE A 125 19.51 -3.43 11.33
N SER A 126 20.39 -2.59 10.79
CA SER A 126 20.24 -1.13 10.80
C SER A 126 19.66 -0.68 9.47
N VAL A 127 18.54 0.03 9.52
CA VAL A 127 17.75 0.43 8.35
C VAL A 127 17.83 1.93 8.15
N ASN A 128 18.31 2.35 6.99
CA ASN A 128 18.22 3.72 6.49
C ASN A 128 17.50 3.68 5.14
N LEU A 129 16.24 4.11 5.10
CA LEU A 129 15.41 4.06 3.90
C LEU A 129 15.84 5.14 2.90
N ALA A 130 15.89 4.79 1.62
CA ALA A 130 16.07 5.75 0.54
C ALA A 130 14.84 6.68 0.39
N SER A 131 13.65 6.23 0.82
CA SER A 131 12.46 7.05 1.01
C SER A 131 11.48 6.37 1.98
N PRO A 132 10.80 7.12 2.87
CA PRO A 132 9.82 6.56 3.82
C PRO A 132 8.56 6.00 3.15
N ALA A 133 8.36 6.25 1.85
CA ALA A 133 7.23 5.69 1.09
C ALA A 133 7.44 4.24 0.62
N LEU A 134 8.71 3.79 0.49
CA LEU A 134 9.05 2.51 -0.15
C LEU A 134 8.44 1.26 0.51
N PRO A 135 8.39 1.12 1.86
CA PRO A 135 7.71 -0.01 2.52
C PRO A 135 6.23 -0.16 2.11
N PHE A 136 5.61 0.91 1.61
CA PHE A 136 4.20 1.01 1.24
C PHE A 136 3.97 1.12 -0.27
N LEU A 137 5.00 0.80 -1.07
CA LEU A 137 4.95 0.75 -2.55
C LEU A 137 5.23 -0.65 -3.11
N TYR A 138 6.12 -1.43 -2.47
CA TYR A 138 6.37 -2.82 -2.86
C TYR A 138 5.19 -3.76 -2.51
N PRO A 139 5.00 -4.87 -3.24
CA PRO A 139 4.17 -5.98 -2.78
C PRO A 139 4.79 -6.66 -1.56
N ASN A 140 3.95 -7.29 -0.74
CA ASN A 140 4.38 -8.08 0.42
C ASN A 140 3.41 -9.25 0.69
N GLN A 141 3.68 -10.07 1.71
CA GLN A 141 2.86 -11.24 2.06
C GLN A 141 1.34 -10.94 2.16
N TYR A 142 0.95 -9.74 2.60
CA TYR A 142 -0.45 -9.35 2.81
C TYR A 142 -1.07 -8.62 1.60
N VAL A 143 -0.22 -8.10 0.71
CA VAL A 143 -0.58 -7.40 -0.54
C VAL A 143 0.32 -7.93 -1.65
N ASN A 144 0.08 -9.17 -2.07
CA ASN A 144 0.96 -9.89 -2.98
C ASN A 144 0.50 -9.75 -4.44
N PHE A 145 1.18 -8.88 -5.20
CA PHE A 145 0.89 -8.61 -6.61
C PHE A 145 2.18 -8.48 -7.42
N ASN A 146 2.06 -8.63 -8.74
CA ASN A 146 3.10 -8.32 -9.71
C ASN A 146 2.45 -7.76 -10.99
N ALA A 147 3.24 -7.38 -11.99
CA ALA A 147 2.74 -6.75 -13.23
C ALA A 147 1.68 -7.57 -14.00
N ASN A 148 1.59 -8.89 -13.78
CA ASN A 148 0.59 -9.75 -14.40
C ASN A 148 -0.72 -9.88 -13.62
N THR A 149 -0.76 -9.51 -12.34
CA THR A 149 -1.95 -9.57 -11.48
C THR A 149 -3.09 -8.71 -12.05
N SER A 150 -4.33 -9.19 -11.97
CA SER A 150 -5.50 -8.55 -12.58
C SER A 150 -5.74 -7.16 -12.01
N SER A 151 -5.50 -6.95 -10.71
CA SER A 151 -5.65 -5.64 -10.06
C SER A 151 -4.77 -4.57 -10.70
N VAL A 152 -3.54 -4.91 -11.10
CA VAL A 152 -2.61 -4.01 -11.80
C VAL A 152 -3.19 -3.60 -13.15
N LYS A 153 -3.60 -4.59 -13.97
CA LYS A 153 -4.15 -4.36 -15.31
C LYS A 153 -5.45 -3.54 -15.28
N ILE A 154 -6.27 -3.74 -14.26
CA ILE A 154 -7.50 -2.98 -14.03
C ILE A 154 -7.18 -1.55 -13.56
N ALA A 155 -6.23 -1.36 -12.63
CA ALA A 155 -5.82 -0.04 -12.16
C ALA A 155 -5.17 0.81 -13.27
N ASP A 156 -4.32 0.19 -14.09
CA ASP A 156 -3.70 0.79 -15.27
C ASP A 156 -4.77 1.28 -16.26
N SER A 157 -5.67 0.39 -16.69
CA SER A 157 -6.81 0.71 -17.57
C SER A 157 -7.71 1.82 -17.02
N LEU A 158 -8.07 1.77 -15.73
CA LEU A 158 -8.93 2.75 -15.06
C LEU A 158 -8.27 4.13 -14.90
N THR A 159 -6.94 4.22 -14.84
CA THR A 159 -6.23 5.47 -14.50
C THR A 159 -5.27 5.98 -15.57
N LYS A 160 -5.20 5.31 -16.74
CA LYS A 160 -4.24 5.58 -17.83
C LYS A 160 -4.09 7.06 -18.21
N ASN A 161 -5.19 7.81 -18.25
CA ASN A 161 -5.22 9.22 -18.68
C ASN A 161 -5.40 10.23 -17.52
N GLU A 162 -5.37 9.78 -16.26
CA GLU A 162 -5.56 10.68 -15.10
C GLU A 162 -4.21 10.97 -14.42
N PRO A 163 -3.67 12.21 -14.53
CA PRO A 163 -2.41 12.58 -13.88
C PRO A 163 -2.52 12.87 -12.38
N ASP A 164 -3.73 13.04 -11.81
CA ASP A 164 -3.90 13.38 -10.39
C ASP A 164 -4.06 12.15 -9.49
N ASP A 165 -3.09 11.94 -8.59
CA ASP A 165 -3.08 10.81 -7.64
C ASP A 165 -4.35 10.72 -6.77
N ILE A 166 -4.98 11.84 -6.38
CA ILE A 166 -6.19 11.80 -5.54
C ILE A 166 -7.38 11.30 -6.35
N LYS A 167 -7.52 11.74 -7.60
CA LYS A 167 -8.55 11.18 -8.48
C LYS A 167 -8.28 9.71 -8.84
N LYS A 168 -7.02 9.30 -9.02
CA LYS A 168 -6.68 7.87 -9.15
C LYS A 168 -7.17 7.07 -7.94
N VAL A 169 -6.99 7.59 -6.73
CA VAL A 169 -7.49 6.99 -5.49
C VAL A 169 -9.02 6.91 -5.48
N GLU A 170 -9.72 7.97 -5.90
CA GLU A 170 -11.19 7.98 -6.00
C GLU A 170 -11.71 6.97 -7.04
N ILE A 171 -11.07 6.86 -8.21
CA ILE A 171 -11.44 5.90 -9.27
C ILE A 171 -11.25 4.46 -8.77
N VAL A 172 -10.10 4.15 -8.18
CA VAL A 172 -9.78 2.82 -7.63
C VAL A 172 -10.68 2.46 -6.44
N TYR A 173 -11.06 3.44 -5.62
CA TYR A 173 -12.03 3.28 -4.52
C TYR A 173 -13.41 2.91 -5.06
N ASN A 174 -13.95 3.73 -5.96
CA ASN A 174 -15.26 3.52 -6.56
C ASN A 174 -15.34 2.20 -7.34
N TYR A 175 -14.25 1.79 -8.00
CA TYR A 175 -14.14 0.44 -8.57
C TYR A 175 -14.22 -0.64 -7.47
N THR A 176 -13.34 -0.61 -6.47
CA THR A 176 -13.22 -1.70 -5.48
C THR A 176 -14.54 -1.96 -4.75
N ILE A 177 -15.24 -0.89 -4.33
CA ILE A 177 -16.48 -0.99 -3.55
C ILE A 177 -17.72 -1.37 -4.37
N SER A 178 -17.64 -1.30 -5.70
CA SER A 178 -18.70 -1.72 -6.63
C SER A 178 -18.41 -3.06 -7.31
N ALA A 179 -17.14 -3.43 -7.47
CA ALA A 179 -16.69 -4.68 -8.08
C ALA A 179 -16.71 -5.88 -7.11
N LEU A 180 -16.65 -5.63 -5.79
CA LEU A 180 -16.66 -6.66 -4.75
C LEU A 180 -17.95 -6.61 -3.92
N ALA A 181 -18.47 -7.78 -3.56
CA ALA A 181 -19.55 -7.96 -2.60
C ALA A 181 -19.04 -8.63 -1.31
N TYR A 182 -19.60 -8.27 -0.15
CA TYR A 182 -19.10 -8.77 1.13
C TYR A 182 -19.39 -10.26 1.35
N ASP A 183 -18.37 -10.99 1.81
CA ASP A 183 -18.42 -12.43 1.96
C ASP A 183 -18.68 -12.88 3.41
N VAL A 184 -19.95 -12.81 3.81
CA VAL A 184 -20.42 -13.16 5.16
C VAL A 184 -20.02 -14.59 5.55
N GLN A 185 -20.10 -15.57 4.63
CA GLN A 185 -19.72 -16.95 4.94
C GLN A 185 -18.21 -17.07 5.19
N LYS A 186 -17.37 -16.43 4.36
CA LYS A 186 -15.92 -16.36 4.63
C LYS A 186 -15.65 -15.63 5.95
N ALA A 187 -16.32 -14.53 6.25
CA ALA A 187 -16.15 -13.79 7.50
C ALA A 187 -16.46 -14.62 8.77
N GLN A 188 -17.38 -15.57 8.68
CA GLN A 188 -17.73 -16.49 9.76
C GLN A 188 -16.82 -17.72 9.88
N THR A 189 -16.13 -18.11 8.79
CA THR A 189 -15.41 -19.40 8.68
C THR A 189 -13.90 -19.28 8.45
N VAL A 190 -13.40 -18.08 8.16
CA VAL A 190 -11.98 -17.81 7.87
C VAL A 190 -11.09 -18.21 9.05
N GLN A 191 -10.03 -18.97 8.74
CA GLN A 191 -9.11 -19.51 9.74
C GLN A 191 -7.89 -18.60 9.95
N SER A 192 -7.25 -18.73 11.12
CA SER A 192 -6.01 -18.02 11.42
C SER A 192 -4.89 -18.43 10.45
N GLY A 193 -4.20 -17.45 9.86
CA GLY A 193 -3.23 -17.66 8.78
C GLY A 193 -3.77 -17.45 7.37
N TYR A 194 -5.04 -17.03 7.21
CA TYR A 194 -5.57 -16.59 5.92
C TYR A 194 -4.76 -15.42 5.33
N LEU A 195 -4.48 -15.49 4.02
CA LEU A 195 -3.88 -14.43 3.22
C LEU A 195 -4.76 -14.18 1.98
N PRO A 196 -5.04 -12.92 1.60
CA PRO A 196 -5.79 -12.60 0.39
C PRO A 196 -5.05 -13.06 -0.88
N ASN A 197 -5.78 -13.74 -1.76
CA ASN A 197 -5.35 -13.95 -3.15
C ASN A 197 -6.13 -12.95 -4.02
N ILE A 198 -5.45 -11.88 -4.44
CA ILE A 198 -6.05 -10.74 -5.15
C ILE A 198 -6.76 -11.16 -6.44
N ASP A 199 -6.17 -12.06 -7.23
CA ASP A 199 -6.77 -12.56 -8.47
C ASP A 199 -8.01 -13.43 -8.18
N ALA A 200 -7.98 -14.28 -7.15
CA ALA A 200 -9.14 -15.09 -6.76
C ALA A 200 -10.29 -14.24 -6.19
N VAL A 201 -9.98 -13.16 -5.45
CA VAL A 201 -10.98 -12.19 -4.95
C VAL A 201 -11.64 -11.44 -6.11
N LEU A 202 -10.85 -10.96 -7.09
CA LEU A 202 -11.39 -10.27 -8.27
C LEU A 202 -12.19 -11.20 -9.19
N ALA A 203 -11.76 -12.46 -9.37
CA ALA A 203 -12.47 -13.44 -10.17
C ALA A 203 -13.81 -13.87 -9.53
N SER A 204 -13.82 -14.09 -8.21
CA SER A 204 -15.05 -14.42 -7.46
C SER A 204 -15.94 -13.22 -7.16
N LYS A 205 -15.41 -11.99 -7.28
CA LYS A 205 -16.05 -10.72 -6.88
C LYS A 205 -16.51 -10.69 -5.44
N ARG A 206 -15.87 -11.46 -4.55
CA ARG A 206 -16.29 -11.65 -3.15
C ARG A 206 -15.12 -11.66 -2.18
N GLY A 207 -15.29 -10.98 -1.04
CA GLY A 207 -14.26 -10.95 -0.01
C GLY A 207 -14.68 -10.36 1.33
N ILE A 208 -13.76 -10.44 2.29
CA ILE A 208 -13.85 -9.81 3.62
C ILE A 208 -12.98 -8.55 3.68
N CYS A 209 -12.94 -7.83 4.81
CA CYS A 209 -12.21 -6.56 4.92
C CYS A 209 -10.73 -6.64 4.53
N PHE A 210 -10.06 -7.74 4.86
CA PHE A 210 -8.67 -7.99 4.44
C PHE A 210 -8.53 -8.13 2.91
N ASP A 211 -9.52 -8.74 2.23
CA ASP A 211 -9.53 -8.90 0.78
C ASP A 211 -9.73 -7.54 0.08
N TYR A 212 -10.72 -6.74 0.52
CA TYR A 212 -10.97 -5.41 -0.03
C TYR A 212 -9.74 -4.50 0.13
N ALA A 213 -9.14 -4.47 1.33
CA ALA A 213 -7.96 -3.66 1.61
C ALA A 213 -6.74 -4.13 0.79
N SER A 214 -6.55 -5.44 0.59
CA SER A 214 -5.44 -5.99 -0.20
C SER A 214 -5.60 -5.74 -1.70
N VAL A 215 -6.80 -5.97 -2.27
CA VAL A 215 -7.12 -5.60 -3.66
C VAL A 215 -6.85 -4.12 -3.89
N MET A 216 -7.44 -3.24 -3.06
CA MET A 216 -7.30 -1.80 -3.24
C MET A 216 -5.86 -1.31 -3.07
N THR A 217 -5.13 -1.82 -2.07
CA THR A 217 -3.72 -1.46 -1.86
C THR A 217 -2.86 -1.89 -3.06
N SER A 218 -3.10 -3.08 -3.64
CA SER A 218 -2.36 -3.52 -4.83
C SER A 218 -2.61 -2.64 -6.06
N MET A 219 -3.87 -2.19 -6.25
CA MET A 219 -4.22 -1.26 -7.32
C MET A 219 -3.49 0.07 -7.17
N LEU A 220 -3.51 0.68 -5.98
CA LEU A 220 -2.84 1.96 -5.71
C LEU A 220 -1.32 1.87 -5.82
N ARG A 221 -0.70 0.85 -5.20
CA ARG A 221 0.75 0.63 -5.27
C ARG A 221 1.24 0.43 -6.70
N SER A 222 0.46 -0.26 -7.55
CA SER A 222 0.81 -0.44 -8.97
C SER A 222 0.91 0.86 -9.77
N GLN A 223 0.20 1.91 -9.33
CA GLN A 223 0.21 3.24 -9.94
C GLN A 223 1.28 4.16 -9.34
N GLY A 224 2.11 3.65 -8.43
CA GLY A 224 3.13 4.42 -7.70
C GLY A 224 2.58 5.21 -6.51
N ILE A 225 1.34 4.96 -6.10
CA ILE A 225 0.70 5.63 -4.95
C ILE A 225 0.96 4.81 -3.70
N ALA A 226 1.71 5.38 -2.75
CA ALA A 226 2.07 4.70 -1.52
C ALA A 226 0.83 4.52 -0.62
N CYS A 227 0.56 3.28 -0.21
CA CYS A 227 -0.66 2.91 0.48
C CYS A 227 -0.36 1.88 1.56
N LYS A 228 -0.72 2.19 2.81
CA LYS A 228 -0.66 1.27 3.95
C LYS A 228 -1.90 0.37 3.92
N LEU A 229 -1.74 -0.94 4.05
CA LEU A 229 -2.83 -1.81 4.51
C LEU A 229 -2.80 -1.80 6.05
N ILE A 230 -3.84 -1.25 6.66
CA ILE A 230 -3.96 -1.18 8.12
C ILE A 230 -4.76 -2.36 8.62
N VAL A 231 -4.33 -2.96 9.72
CA VAL A 231 -5.11 -3.93 10.49
C VAL A 231 -5.21 -3.46 11.93
N GLY A 232 -6.39 -3.57 12.52
CA GLY A 232 -6.70 -3.04 13.85
C GLY A 232 -8.10 -3.39 14.31
N TYR A 233 -8.73 -2.51 15.06
CA TYR A 233 -10.10 -2.67 15.52
C TYR A 233 -11.00 -1.52 15.06
N THR A 234 -12.26 -1.84 14.78
CA THR A 234 -13.36 -0.87 14.66
C THR A 234 -14.39 -1.17 15.74
N GLY A 235 -14.47 -0.30 16.76
CA GLY A 235 -15.12 -0.62 18.04
C GLY A 235 -14.51 -1.86 18.70
N LYS A 236 -15.22 -3.00 18.63
CA LYS A 236 -14.74 -4.31 19.13
C LYS A 236 -14.41 -5.33 18.02
N VAL A 237 -14.66 -5.00 16.76
CA VAL A 237 -14.48 -5.91 15.62
C VAL A 237 -13.05 -5.78 15.11
N TYR A 238 -12.33 -6.90 14.93
CA TYR A 238 -11.02 -6.91 14.28
C TYR A 238 -11.20 -6.71 12.78
N HIS A 239 -10.51 -5.72 12.21
CA HIS A 239 -10.85 -5.17 10.89
C HIS A 239 -9.61 -4.71 10.13
N ALA A 240 -9.75 -4.58 8.81
CA ALA A 240 -8.70 -4.11 7.91
C ALA A 240 -9.22 -3.01 6.97
N TRP A 241 -8.40 -1.99 6.76
CA TRP A 241 -8.71 -0.83 5.93
C TRP A 241 -7.42 -0.30 5.28
N ILE A 242 -7.47 0.86 4.62
CA ILE A 242 -6.30 1.46 3.99
C ILE A 242 -6.07 2.91 4.41
N ASN A 243 -4.81 3.33 4.38
CA ASN A 243 -4.41 4.72 4.50
C ASN A 243 -3.47 5.06 3.33
N VAL A 244 -3.68 6.18 2.64
CA VAL A 244 -2.96 6.53 1.41
C VAL A 244 -2.03 7.71 1.63
N TYR A 245 -0.93 7.81 0.89
CA TYR A 245 -0.09 9.01 0.80
C TYR A 245 -0.24 9.64 -0.58
N THR A 246 -0.39 10.97 -0.64
CA THR A 246 -0.16 11.73 -1.87
C THR A 246 0.76 12.93 -1.61
N PRO A 247 1.54 13.41 -2.60
CA PRO A 247 2.39 14.59 -2.43
C PRO A 247 1.62 15.87 -2.07
N LYS A 248 0.31 15.94 -2.36
CA LYS A 248 -0.54 17.11 -2.11
C LYS A 248 -1.14 17.15 -0.70
N THR A 249 -1.39 15.98 -0.10
CA THR A 249 -2.09 15.84 1.20
C THR A 249 -1.26 15.18 2.29
N GLY A 250 -0.06 14.68 1.97
CA GLY A 250 0.71 13.85 2.88
C GLY A 250 0.04 12.49 3.08
N TRP A 251 0.20 11.90 4.28
CA TRP A 251 -0.59 10.73 4.66
C TRP A 251 -2.03 11.16 4.96
N VAL A 252 -2.91 10.82 4.03
CA VAL A 252 -4.37 10.85 4.19
C VAL A 252 -4.79 9.59 4.98
N ASP A 253 -4.28 9.53 6.22
CA ASP A 253 -4.48 8.48 7.21
C ASP A 253 -5.93 8.50 7.71
N GLY A 254 -6.68 7.40 7.54
CA GLY A 254 -8.10 7.35 7.86
C GLY A 254 -8.94 8.40 7.11
N MET A 255 -8.58 8.69 5.85
CA MET A 255 -8.85 9.92 5.07
C MET A 255 -10.07 10.18 4.11
N ILE A 256 -10.69 9.25 3.34
CA ILE A 256 -11.48 9.63 2.10
C ILE A 256 -12.91 9.05 1.88
N TYR A 257 -13.91 9.95 1.92
CA TYR A 257 -15.07 10.17 1.04
C TYR A 257 -14.99 11.65 0.61
N PHE A 258 -15.44 12.01 -0.60
CA PHE A 258 -15.38 13.38 -1.13
C PHE A 258 -16.78 13.99 -1.23
N ASP A 259 -17.02 15.09 -0.51
CA ASP A 259 -18.27 15.87 -0.58
C ASP A 259 -18.18 17.05 -1.57
N GLY A 260 -17.06 17.16 -2.30
CA GLY A 260 -16.72 18.31 -3.13
C GLY A 260 -15.91 19.40 -2.42
N LYS A 261 -15.63 19.28 -1.11
CA LYS A 261 -14.97 20.33 -0.30
C LYS A 261 -13.91 19.81 0.68
N GLN A 262 -14.14 18.71 1.40
CA GLN A 262 -13.17 18.09 2.33
C GLN A 262 -13.22 16.54 2.30
N TRP A 263 -12.30 15.89 3.03
CA TRP A 263 -12.00 14.46 2.93
C TRP A 263 -12.12 13.75 4.30
N GLN A 264 -12.90 12.66 4.44
CA GLN A 264 -12.95 11.80 5.66
C GLN A 264 -13.13 10.27 5.42
N LEU A 265 -12.30 9.42 6.05
CA LEU A 265 -12.11 7.95 6.08
C LEU A 265 -12.41 6.98 4.91
N MET A 266 -11.41 6.11 4.63
CA MET A 266 -11.46 5.01 3.65
C MET A 266 -11.68 3.65 4.30
N ASP A 267 -12.94 3.21 4.35
CA ASP A 267 -13.30 1.83 4.67
C ASP A 267 -14.05 1.22 3.47
N PRO A 268 -13.34 0.57 2.53
CA PRO A 268 -13.98 0.06 1.31
C PRO A 268 -14.99 -1.05 1.60
N THR A 269 -14.87 -1.76 2.73
CA THR A 269 -15.82 -2.79 3.12
C THR A 269 -17.10 -2.22 3.69
N PHE A 270 -17.03 -1.34 4.68
CA PHE A 270 -18.24 -0.71 5.22
C PHE A 270 -18.92 0.22 4.20
N ALA A 271 -18.16 0.90 3.33
CA ALA A 271 -18.74 1.70 2.26
C ALA A 271 -19.52 0.86 1.24
N SER A 272 -19.03 -0.34 0.91
CA SER A 272 -19.71 -1.31 0.05
C SER A 272 -20.92 -1.94 0.76
N SER A 273 -20.73 -2.55 1.94
CA SER A 273 -21.79 -3.29 2.64
C SER A 273 -22.90 -2.39 3.20
N GLY A 274 -22.59 -1.15 3.55
CA GLY A 274 -23.56 -0.13 3.96
C GLY A 274 -24.10 0.72 2.79
N ASN A 275 -23.81 0.34 1.54
CA ASN A 275 -24.27 0.99 0.31
C ASN A 275 -24.11 2.53 0.32
N LYS A 276 -22.94 3.02 0.76
CA LYS A 276 -22.60 4.45 0.91
C LYS A 276 -23.65 5.31 1.63
N ASN A 277 -24.47 4.74 2.52
CA ASN A 277 -25.51 5.52 3.20
C ASN A 277 -24.90 6.58 4.16
N LYS A 278 -25.68 7.62 4.49
CA LYS A 278 -25.17 8.76 5.28
C LYS A 278 -24.69 8.38 6.68
N GLU A 279 -25.25 7.33 7.28
CA GLU A 279 -24.88 6.88 8.63
C GLU A 279 -23.58 6.06 8.61
N ILE A 280 -23.41 5.16 7.63
CA ILE A 280 -22.17 4.40 7.49
C ILE A 280 -21.02 5.33 7.09
N LEU A 281 -21.24 6.33 6.21
CA LEU A 281 -20.23 7.34 5.90
C LEU A 281 -19.85 8.17 7.14
N LYS A 282 -20.80 8.49 8.02
CA LYS A 282 -20.51 9.17 9.30
C LYS A 282 -19.78 8.27 10.30
N TYR A 283 -20.10 6.97 10.34
CA TYR A 283 -19.38 6.00 11.17
C TYR A 283 -17.93 5.84 10.69
N ILE A 284 -17.75 5.69 9.38
CA ILE A 284 -16.46 5.63 8.68
C ILE A 284 -15.65 6.89 9.02
N GLY A 285 -16.16 8.09 8.73
CA GLY A 285 -15.45 9.36 8.95
C GLY A 285 -15.07 9.68 10.40
N ASN A 286 -15.66 8.98 11.40
CA ASN A 286 -15.29 9.16 12.81
C ASN A 286 -14.07 8.32 13.18
N ALA A 287 -12.88 8.92 13.13
CA ALA A 287 -11.62 8.29 13.51
C ALA A 287 -11.62 7.66 14.94
N ALA A 288 -12.42 8.17 15.88
CA ALA A 288 -12.54 7.60 17.22
C ALA A 288 -13.18 6.20 17.27
N ASN A 289 -13.79 5.74 16.16
CA ASN A 289 -14.25 4.36 16.03
C ASN A 289 -13.09 3.37 15.75
N TYR A 290 -11.95 3.85 15.25
CA TYR A 290 -10.88 3.02 14.70
C TYR A 290 -9.62 3.05 15.58
N GLN A 291 -9.05 1.87 15.84
CA GLN A 291 -7.77 1.71 16.54
C GLN A 291 -6.82 0.87 15.69
N ALA A 292 -5.87 1.54 15.00
CA ALA A 292 -4.83 0.86 14.26
C ALA A 292 -3.92 0.03 15.18
N LYS A 293 -3.50 -1.15 14.72
CA LYS A 293 -2.59 -2.06 15.46
C LYS A 293 -1.32 -2.38 14.66
N TYR A 294 -1.44 -2.49 13.34
CA TYR A 294 -0.37 -2.82 12.42
C TYR A 294 -0.55 -2.06 11.10
N ALA A 295 0.54 -1.67 10.45
CA ALA A 295 0.56 -1.16 9.08
C ALA A 295 1.50 -2.01 8.21
N TYR A 296 1.01 -2.38 7.02
CA TYR A 296 1.66 -3.23 6.01
C TYR A 296 1.66 -2.58 4.63
#